data_AF-A0ABD5CF01-F1
#
_entry.id   AF-A0ABD5CF01-F1
#
_cell.length_a   1.000
_cell.length_b   1.000
_cell.length_c   1.000
_cell.angle_alpha   90.00
_cell.angle_beta   90.00
_cell.angle_gamma   90.00
#
_symmetry.space_group_name_H-M   'P 1'
#
loop_
_entity.id
_entity.type
_entity.pdbx_description
1 polymer ?
#
loop_
_entity_poly.entity_id
_entity_poly.type
_entity_poly.pdbx_seq_one_letter_code
_entity_poly.pdbx_strand_id
1 'polypeptide(L)'
;MKRKLQLVLIAIAMSAPVLASAQSSAQDLTREQVRQETADYAAAGYNPARMNPRTWVDDAHAASAKVTLAKAERTSSQLAANKSDDNAHCN
;
A
#
# COMPACT_ATOMS: atom_id res chain seq x y z
N MET A 1 -37.63 23.52 19.46
CA MET A 1 -36.52 22.56 19.72
C MET A 1 -36.00 21.86 18.45
N LYS A 2 -36.37 22.28 17.23
CA LYS A 2 -35.87 21.66 15.97
C LYS A 2 -34.67 22.39 15.36
N ARG A 3 -34.60 23.73 15.57
CA ARG A 3 -33.50 24.57 15.09
C ARG A 3 -32.16 24.05 15.60
N LYS A 4 -31.98 23.91 16.92
CA LYS A 4 -30.75 23.38 17.58
C LYS A 4 -30.26 22.02 17.07
N LEU A 5 -31.17 21.18 16.58
CA LEU A 5 -30.79 19.89 15.99
C LEU A 5 -30.21 20.04 14.57
N GLN A 6 -30.71 21.01 13.80
CA GLN A 6 -30.26 21.26 12.43
C GLN A 6 -28.83 21.83 12.36
N LEU A 7 -28.45 22.73 13.28
CA LEU A 7 -27.07 23.24 13.33
C LEU A 7 -26.04 22.22 13.82
N VAL A 8 -26.43 21.23 14.62
CA VAL A 8 -25.54 20.11 14.96
C VAL A 8 -25.28 19.24 13.73
N LEU A 9 -26.32 18.95 12.94
CA LEU A 9 -26.18 18.17 11.70
C LEU A 9 -25.31 18.88 10.64
N ILE A 10 -25.45 20.20 10.49
CA ILE A 10 -24.64 20.98 9.53
C ILE A 10 -23.18 21.06 9.98
N ALA A 11 -22.91 21.18 11.29
CA ALA A 11 -21.55 21.20 11.83
C ALA A 11 -20.80 19.87 11.63
N ILE A 12 -21.51 18.74 11.72
CA ILE A 12 -20.95 17.41 11.45
C ILE A 12 -20.65 17.21 9.94
N ALA A 13 -21.44 17.82 9.05
CA ALA A 13 -21.20 17.73 7.61
C ALA A 13 -19.99 18.55 7.12
N MET A 14 -19.57 19.58 7.88
CA MET A 14 -18.45 20.46 7.52
C MET A 14 -17.07 20.00 8.02
N SER A 15 -16.95 18.94 8.82
CA SER A 15 -15.66 18.39 9.27
C SER A 15 -15.01 17.40 8.28
N ALA A 16 -15.50 17.37 7.03
CA ALA A 16 -15.29 16.27 6.08
C ALA A 16 -13.88 16.13 5.45
N PRO A 17 -12.87 17.00 5.66
CA PRO A 17 -11.51 16.57 5.33
C PRO A 17 -10.46 16.99 6.37
N VAL A 18 -10.65 16.68 7.65
CA VAL A 18 -9.52 16.70 8.62
C VAL A 18 -8.71 15.39 8.57
N LEU A 19 -9.19 14.38 7.82
CA LEU A 19 -8.44 13.18 7.44
C LEU A 19 -7.60 13.41 6.18
N ALA A 20 -7.19 14.66 5.89
CA ALA A 20 -6.12 14.93 4.93
C ALA A 20 -4.81 14.33 5.47
N SER A 21 -4.68 13.01 5.35
CA SER A 21 -3.46 12.26 5.06
C SER A 21 -2.17 12.85 5.65
N ALA A 22 -2.09 12.98 6.97
CA ALA A 22 -0.84 13.31 7.65
C ALA A 22 -0.57 12.36 8.83
N GLN A 23 -1.64 11.88 9.47
CA GLN A 23 -1.60 10.71 10.35
C GLN A 23 -1.69 9.42 9.52
N SER A 24 -1.07 9.40 8.34
CA SER A 24 -0.65 8.11 7.78
C SER A 24 0.28 7.57 8.85
N SER A 25 -0.14 6.50 9.52
CA SER A 25 0.65 5.80 10.51
C SER A 25 2.10 5.85 10.04
N ALA A 26 2.94 6.57 10.77
CA ALA A 26 4.38 6.41 10.69
C ALA A 26 4.67 4.98 11.18
N GLN A 27 4.23 4.00 10.40
CA GLN A 27 4.82 2.70 10.35
C GLN A 27 6.22 3.04 9.88
N ASP A 28 7.16 3.14 10.82
CA ASP A 28 8.54 3.49 10.51
C ASP A 28 9.04 2.49 9.47
N LEU A 29 8.98 2.88 8.20
CA LEU A 29 9.48 2.08 7.10
C LEU A 29 10.97 1.94 7.38
N THR A 30 11.39 0.71 7.61
CA THR A 30 12.82 0.46 7.82
C THR A 30 13.55 0.81 6.54
N ARG A 31 14.75 1.40 6.64
CA ARG A 31 15.57 1.70 5.45
C ARG A 31 15.78 0.47 4.57
N GLU A 32 15.81 -0.70 5.20
CA GLU A 32 15.95 -1.98 4.50
C GLU A 32 14.69 -2.31 3.70
N GLN A 33 13.51 -2.16 4.31
CA GLN A 33 12.24 -2.36 3.62
C GLN A 33 12.08 -1.42 2.43
N VAL A 34 12.48 -0.14 2.56
CA VAL A 34 12.45 0.82 1.44
C VAL A 34 13.39 0.39 0.32
N ARG A 35 14.58 -0.13 0.64
CA ARG A 35 15.52 -0.64 -0.37
C ARG A 35 14.95 -1.85 -1.11
N GLN A 36 14.33 -2.78 -0.38
CA GLN A 36 13.67 -3.94 -0.97
C GLN A 36 12.51 -3.53 -1.87
N GLU A 37 11.64 -2.63 -1.39
CA GLU A 37 10.52 -2.13 -2.19
C GLU A 37 11.02 -1.40 -3.44
N THR A 38 12.06 -0.58 -3.33
CA THR A 38 12.67 0.09 -4.49
C THR A 38 13.20 -0.93 -5.51
N ALA A 39 13.80 -2.03 -5.06
CA ALA A 39 14.25 -3.11 -5.93
C ALA A 39 13.08 -3.83 -6.61
N ASP A 40 11.98 -4.07 -5.89
CA ASP A 40 10.75 -4.65 -6.46
C ASP A 40 10.15 -3.75 -7.57
N TYR A 41 10.10 -2.44 -7.34
CA TYR A 41 9.64 -1.49 -8.37
C TYR A 41 10.60 -1.40 -9.57
N ALA A 42 11.91 -1.49 -9.34
CA ALA A 42 12.90 -1.56 -10.42
C ALA A 42 12.73 -2.84 -11.25
N ALA A 43 12.49 -3.98 -10.60
CA ALA A 43 12.20 -5.26 -11.26
C ALA A 43 10.88 -5.23 -12.04
N ALA A 44 9.89 -4.48 -11.56
CA ALA A 44 8.64 -4.23 -12.28
C ALA A 44 8.80 -3.32 -13.51
N GLY A 45 9.98 -2.71 -13.69
CA GLY A 45 10.33 -1.82 -14.80
C GLY A 45 10.08 -0.34 -14.54
N TYR A 46 9.78 0.06 -13.29
CA TYR A 46 9.60 1.46 -12.92
C TYR A 46 10.93 2.11 -12.59
N ASN A 47 11.19 3.27 -13.22
CA ASN A 47 12.36 4.08 -12.93
C ASN A 47 11.93 5.54 -12.76
N PRO A 48 12.00 6.12 -11.55
CA PRO A 48 11.61 7.52 -11.33
C PRO A 48 12.62 8.53 -11.93
N ALA A 49 13.87 8.13 -12.18
CA ALA A 49 14.88 8.99 -12.81
C ALA A 49 14.70 9.08 -14.35
N ARG A 50 13.91 8.17 -14.94
CA ARG A 50 13.50 8.23 -16.35
C ARG A 50 12.50 9.38 -16.49
N MET A 51 12.93 10.47 -17.10
CA MET A 51 12.05 11.60 -17.37
C MET A 51 10.96 11.18 -18.38
N ASN A 52 9.75 10.94 -17.89
CA ASN A 52 8.60 10.55 -18.72
C ASN A 52 7.34 11.36 -18.40
N PRO A 53 7.31 12.65 -18.74
CA PRO A 53 6.21 13.53 -18.31
C PRO A 53 4.84 13.12 -18.85
N ARG A 54 4.76 12.33 -19.93
CA ARG A 54 3.48 11.91 -20.54
C ARG A 54 2.84 10.68 -19.92
N THR A 55 3.61 9.67 -19.52
CA THR A 55 3.04 8.38 -19.08
C THR A 55 3.55 7.92 -17.71
N TRP A 56 4.25 8.77 -16.94
CA TRP A 56 4.80 8.38 -15.63
C TRP A 56 3.73 7.84 -14.66
N VAL A 57 2.49 8.38 -14.71
CA VAL A 57 1.38 7.93 -13.85
C VAL A 57 0.99 6.49 -14.21
N ASP A 58 0.80 6.23 -15.51
CA ASP A 58 0.42 4.91 -16.00
C ASP A 58 1.55 3.89 -15.74
N ASP A 59 2.80 4.30 -15.96
CA ASP A 59 4.00 3.49 -15.67
C ASP A 59 4.07 3.13 -14.17
N ALA A 60 3.77 4.07 -13.28
CA ALA A 60 3.73 3.85 -11.84
C ALA A 60 2.61 2.89 -11.42
N HIS A 61 1.40 3.05 -11.98
CA HIS A 61 0.27 2.16 -11.72
C HIS A 61 0.51 0.75 -12.26
N ALA A 62 1.09 0.63 -13.45
CA ALA A 62 1.43 -0.68 -14.02
C ALA A 62 2.48 -1.40 -13.17
N ALA A 63 3.46 -0.67 -12.65
CA ALA A 63 4.47 -1.24 -11.77
C ALA A 63 3.90 -1.64 -10.40
N SER A 64 3.03 -0.82 -9.79
CA SER A 64 2.41 -1.17 -8.51
C SER A 64 1.55 -2.43 -8.61
N ALA A 65 0.84 -2.63 -9.73
CA ALA A 65 0.09 -3.85 -10.00
C ALA A 65 1.01 -5.09 -10.03
N LYS A 66 2.14 -5.00 -10.74
CA LYS A 66 3.14 -6.08 -10.80
C LYS A 66 3.75 -6.39 -9.44
N VAL A 67 4.15 -5.36 -8.68
CA VAL A 67 4.73 -5.52 -7.34
C VAL A 67 3.71 -6.19 -6.39
N THR A 68 2.44 -5.79 -6.48
CA THR A 68 1.37 -6.37 -5.66
C THR A 68 1.15 -7.85 -5.98
N LEU A 69 1.10 -8.21 -7.27
CA LEU A 69 1.00 -9.61 -7.71
C LEU A 69 2.20 -10.43 -7.24
N ALA A 70 3.42 -9.95 -7.46
CA ALA A 70 4.64 -10.62 -7.02
C ALA A 70 4.70 -10.82 -5.49
N LYS A 71 4.19 -9.85 -4.72
CA LYS A 71 4.11 -9.97 -3.25
C LYS A 71 3.07 -10.99 -2.81
N ALA A 72 1.92 -11.05 -3.51
CA ALA A 72 0.91 -12.07 -3.25
C ALA A 72 1.45 -13.48 -3.54
N GLU A 73 2.13 -13.68 -4.68
CA GLU A 73 2.75 -14.94 -5.06
C GLU A 73 3.82 -15.40 -4.05
N ARG A 74 4.68 -14.48 -3.59
CA ARG A 74 5.66 -14.77 -2.52
C ARG A 74 4.98 -15.21 -1.23
N THR A 75 3.93 -14.51 -0.83
CA THR A 75 3.17 -14.84 0.39
C THR A 75 2.53 -16.23 0.29
N SER A 76 1.91 -16.55 -0.86
CA SER A 76 1.33 -17.88 -1.11
C SER A 76 2.39 -18.99 -1.12
N SER A 77 3.55 -18.74 -1.72
CA SER A 77 4.66 -19.69 -1.75
C SER A 77 5.23 -19.95 -0.35
N GLN A 78 5.36 -18.90 0.47
CA GLN A 78 5.80 -19.02 1.87
C GLN A 78 4.79 -19.80 2.72
N LEU A 79 3.49 -19.58 2.52
CA LEU A 79 2.45 -20.34 3.22
C LEU A 79 2.49 -21.82 2.84
N ALA A 80 2.68 -22.13 1.56
CA ALA A 80 2.81 -23.51 1.08
C ALA A 80 4.06 -24.20 1.64
N ALA A 81 5.20 -23.50 1.70
CA ALA A 81 6.43 -24.01 2.30
C ALA A 81 6.26 -24.30 3.80
N ASN A 82 5.73 -23.34 4.55
CA ASN A 82 5.49 -23.49 5.99
C ASN A 82 4.56 -24.68 6.30
N LYS A 83 3.50 -24.86 5.51
CA LYS A 83 2.61 -26.02 5.67
C LYS A 83 3.29 -27.36 5.37
N SER A 84 4.29 -27.37 4.49
CA SER A 84 5.08 -28.57 4.20
C SER A 84 6.03 -28.92 5.36
N ASP A 85 6.63 -27.90 5.98
CA ASP A 85 7.51 -28.06 7.14
C ASP A 85 6.74 -28.57 8.36
N ASP A 86 5.53 -28.06 8.61
CA ASP A 86 4.64 -28.53 9.68
C ASP A 86 4.28 -30.02 9.50
N ASN A 87 3.99 -30.43 8.26
CA ASN A 87 3.68 -31.82 7.94
C ASN A 87 4.91 -32.75 8.08
N ALA A 88 6.11 -32.23 7.84
CA ALA A 88 7.36 -32.97 8.00
C ALA A 88 7.76 -33.13 9.48
N HIS A 89 7.38 -32.20 10.35
CA HIS A 89 7.65 -32.26 11.79
C HIS A 89 6.73 -33.23 12.55
N CYS A 90 5.63 -33.69 11.93
CA CYS A 90 4.65 -34.59 12.54
C CYS A 90 4.85 -36.09 12.22
N ASN A 91 5.95 -36.48 11.56
CA ASN A 91 6.38 -37.88 11.35
C ASN A 91 7.65 -38.20 12.14
#